data_AF-A0A2L2XKJ0-F1
#
_entry.id   AF-A0A2L2XKJ0-F1
#
_cell.length_a   1.000
_cell.length_b   1.000
_cell.length_c   1.000
_cell.angle_alpha   90.00
_cell.angle_beta   90.00
_cell.angle_gamma   90.00
#
_symmetry.space_group_name_H-M   'P 1'
#
loop_
_entity.id
_entity.type
_entity.pdbx_description
1 polymer ?
#
loop_
_entity_poly.entity_id
_entity_poly.type
_entity_poly.pdbx_seq_one_letter_code
_entity_poly.pdbx_strand_id
1 'polypeptide(L)' 'MTAESMLFNGPIVASVLVLVGLAWGFLLLKIQGGEAE' A
#
# COMPACT_ATOMS: atom_id res chain seq x y z
N MET A 1 12.97 1.39 20.61
CA MET A 1 12.22 0.41 19.80
C MET A 1 12.70 -0.97 20.19
N THR A 2 11.83 -1.83 20.72
CA THR A 2 12.16 -3.20 21.17
C THR A 2 11.87 -4.21 20.05
N ALA A 3 12.45 -5.41 20.11
CA ALA A 3 12.19 -6.48 19.15
C ALA A 3 10.69 -6.83 19.04
N GLU A 4 9.99 -6.85 20.18
CA GLU A 4 8.54 -7.06 20.24
C GLU A 4 7.78 -5.96 19.48
N SER A 5 8.14 -4.69 19.68
CA SER A 5 7.52 -3.59 18.95
C SER A 5 7.79 -3.61 17.44
N MET A 6 8.93 -4.18 17.01
CA MET A 6 9.26 -4.33 15.60
C MET A 6 8.47 -5.48 14.95
N LEU A 7 8.25 -6.58 15.68
CA LEU A 7 7.43 -7.71 15.22
C LEU A 7 5.96 -7.31 15.02
N PHE A 8 5.44 -6.42 15.87
CA PHE A 8 4.07 -5.92 15.71
C PHE A 8 3.97 -4.84 14.62
N ASN A 9 4.87 -3.84 14.63
CA ASN A 9 4.77 -2.70 13.72
C ASN A 9 5.24 -3.01 12.29
N GLY A 10 6.21 -3.92 12.11
CA GLY A 10 6.80 -4.24 10.80
C GLY A 10 5.77 -4.73 9.77
N PRO A 11 4.97 -5.76 10.09
CA PRO A 11 3.91 -6.24 9.19
C PRO A 11 2.84 -5.19 8.89
N ILE A 12 2.51 -4.34 9.88
CA ILE A 12 1.55 -3.23 9.69
C ILE A 12 2.10 -2.24 8.67
N VAL A 13 3.35 -1.81 8.83
CA VAL A 13 4.00 -0.88 7.90
C VAL A 13 4.09 -1.48 6.50
N ALA A 14 4.51 -2.75 6.37
CA ALA A 14 4.59 -3.43 5.08
C ALA A 14 3.21 -3.51 4.40
N SER A 15 2.17 -3.87 5.15
CA SER A 15 0.80 -3.97 4.63
C SER A 15 0.26 -2.61 4.19
N VAL A 16 0.47 -1.57 4.99
CA VAL A 16 0.04 -0.20 4.64
C VAL A 16 0.74 0.29 3.39
N LEU A 17 2.06 0.09 3.26
CA LEU A 17 2.81 0.49 2.07
C LEU A 17 2.31 -0.19 0.81
N VAL A 18 2.06 -1.51 0.87
CA VAL A 18 1.52 -2.26 -0.27
C VAL A 18 0.12 -1.76 -0.64
N LEU A 19 -0.79 -1.66 0.32
CA LEU A 19 -2.18 -1.27 0.06
C LEU A 19 -2.29 0.17 -0.45
N VAL A 20 -1.53 1.10 0.12
CA VAL A 20 -1.47 2.50 -0.33
C VAL A 20 -0.88 2.58 -1.73
N GLY A 21 0.20 1.84 -2.01
CA GLY A 21 0.80 1.77 -3.35
C GLY A 21 -0.17 1.24 -4.40
N LEU A 22 -0.90 0.16 -4.09
CA LEU A 22 -1.93 -0.40 -4.96
C LEU A 22 -3.06 0.60 -5.20
N ALA A 23 -3.59 1.22 -4.14
CA ALA A 23 -4.65 2.22 -4.24
C ALA A 23 -4.21 3.41 -5.13
N TRP A 24 -2.97 3.87 -4.98
CA TRP A 24 -2.40 4.94 -5.81
C TRP A 24 -2.23 4.51 -7.27
N GLY A 25 -1.78 3.27 -7.51
CA GLY A 25 -1.68 2.70 -8.85
C GLY A 25 -3.04 2.68 -9.56
N PHE A 26 -4.09 2.18 -8.90
CA PHE A 26 -5.45 2.19 -9.46
C PHE A 26 -6.00 3.60 -9.65
N LEU A 27 -5.74 4.52 -8.73
CA LEU A 27 -6.14 5.92 -8.86
C LEU A 27 -5.51 6.56 -10.12
N LEU A 28 -4.21 6.33 -10.34
CA LEU A 28 -3.51 6.83 -11.52
C LEU A 28 -4.08 6.24 -12.81
N LEU A 29 -4.37 4.94 -12.85
CA LEU A 29 -5.03 4.31 -14.00
C LEU A 29 -6.40 4.95 -14.28
N LYS A 30 -7.20 5.20 -13.23
CA LYS A 30 -8.51 5.84 -13.36
C LYS A 30 -8.42 7.26 -13.91
N ILE A 31 -7.45 8.05 -13.44
CA ILE A 31 -7.25 9.44 -13.90
C ILE A 31 -6.75 9.49 -15.35
N GLN A 32 -5.97 8.50 -15.79
CA GLN A 32 -5.48 8.41 -17.17
C GLN A 32 -6.55 7.97 -18.19
N GLY A 33 -7.80 7.73 -17.74
CA GLY A 33 -8.84 7.17 -18.61
C GLY A 33 -8.59 5.70 -18.97
N GLY A 34 -7.76 5.00 -18.17
CA GLY A 34 -7.48 3.57 -18.30
C GLY A 34 -8.67 2.71 -17.85
N GLU A 35 -9.82 2.94 -18.47
CA GLU A 35 -10.90 1.97 -18.45
C GLU A 35 -10.41 0.75 -19.23
N ALA A 36 -10.47 -0.43 -18.61
CA ALA A 36 -10.25 -1.66 -19.35
C ALA A 36 -11.34 -1.73 -20.41
N GLU A 37 -10.94 -1.67 -21.69
CA GLU A 37 -11.80 -1.90 -22.84
C GLU A 37 -12.40 -3.32 -22.79
#